data_AF-A0A098EUE6-F1
#
_entry.id   AF-A0A098EUE6-F1
#
_cell.length_a   1.000
_cell.length_b   1.000
_cell.length_c   1.000
_cell.angle_alpha   90.00
_cell.angle_beta   90.00
_cell.angle_gamma   90.00
#
_symmetry.space_group_name_H-M   'P 1'
#
loop_
_entity.id
_entity.type
_entity.pdbx_description
1 polymer ?
#
loop_
_entity_poly.entity_id
_entity_poly.type
_entity_poly.pdbx_seq_one_letter_code
_entity_poly.pdbx_strand_id
1 'polypeptide(L)'
;MSWVSFLSGALVTAFAYGLFIGSEQVSDPEEDEDELEVSDYSGRNVTLSCQTCRKLKRHREVQPNLYQCSKCKRQVDLRIS
;
A
#
# COMPACT_ATOMS: atom_id res chain seq x y z
N MET A 1 30.71 27.39 -23.52
CA MET A 1 29.69 26.75 -22.65
C MET A 1 30.04 27.05 -21.22
N SER A 2 29.26 27.87 -20.54
CA SER A 2 29.48 28.20 -19.13
C SER A 2 29.34 26.93 -18.29
N TRP A 3 30.45 26.49 -17.69
CA TRP A 3 30.53 25.35 -16.78
C TRP A 3 29.46 25.42 -15.67
N VAL A 4 29.14 26.64 -15.25
CA VAL A 4 28.09 26.95 -14.28
C VAL A 4 26.72 26.45 -14.73
N SER A 5 26.37 26.59 -16.01
CA SER A 5 25.07 26.17 -16.55
C SER A 5 24.93 24.65 -16.60
N PHE A 6 26.04 23.94 -16.78
CA PHE A 6 26.06 22.47 -16.75
C PHE A 6 25.87 21.94 -15.33
N LEU A 7 26.60 22.51 -14.35
CA LEU A 7 26.48 22.14 -12.94
C LEU A 7 25.11 22.49 -12.36
N SER A 8 24.59 23.68 -12.67
CA SER A 8 23.26 24.09 -12.21
C SER A 8 22.17 23.20 -12.80
N GLY A 9 22.31 22.80 -14.07
CA GLY A 9 21.41 21.84 -14.71
C GLY A 9 21.44 20.50 -13.98
N ALA A 10 22.62 19.89 -13.81
CA ALA A 10 22.78 18.59 -13.15
C ALA A 10 22.20 18.57 -11.72
N LEU A 11 22.39 19.65 -10.96
CA LEU A 11 21.89 19.77 -9.59
C LEU A 11 20.36 19.84 -9.55
N VAL A 12 19.75 20.59 -10.47
CA VAL A 12 18.28 20.68 -10.58
C VAL A 12 17.68 19.33 -10.99
N THR A 13 18.29 18.62 -11.95
CA THR A 13 17.80 17.31 -12.37
C THR A 13 17.89 16.28 -11.24
N ALA A 14 18.99 16.28 -10.47
CA ALA A 14 19.14 15.40 -9.30
C ALA A 14 18.11 15.69 -8.21
N PHE A 15 17.80 16.96 -7.96
CA PHE A 15 16.79 17.36 -6.98
C PHE A 15 15.37 16.99 -7.43
N ALA A 16 15.05 17.21 -8.71
CA ALA A 16 13.78 16.80 -9.29
C ALA A 16 13.59 15.27 -9.26
N TYR A 17 14.65 14.52 -9.58
CA TYR A 17 14.66 13.06 -9.48
C TYR A 17 14.45 12.57 -8.04
N GLY A 18 15.12 13.19 -7.06
CA GLY A 18 14.95 12.90 -5.65
C GLY A 18 13.53 13.20 -5.13
N LEU A 19 12.88 14.26 -5.62
CA LEU A 19 11.48 14.54 -5.30
C LEU A 19 10.53 13.53 -5.96
N PHE A 20 10.82 13.09 -7.18
CA PHE A 20 9.99 12.12 -7.90
C PHE A 20 10.06 10.71 -7.25
N ILE A 21 11.25 10.29 -6.82
CA ILE A 21 11.42 9.06 -6.02
C ILE A 21 10.92 9.24 -4.59
N GLY A 22 11.12 10.41 -4.00
CA GLY A 22 10.66 10.74 -2.66
C GLY A 22 9.13 10.78 -2.54
N SER A 23 8.42 11.13 -3.61
CA SER A 23 6.96 10.99 -3.68
C SER A 23 6.48 9.54 -3.76
N GLU A 24 7.35 8.60 -4.18
CA GLU A 24 7.07 7.16 -4.17
C GLU A 24 7.45 6.51 -2.82
N GLN A 25 8.33 7.14 -2.03
CA GLN A 25 8.75 6.67 -0.69
C GLN A 25 7.85 7.11 0.47
N VAL A 26 6.66 7.65 0.21
CA VAL A 26 5.58 7.81 1.23
C VAL A 26 4.54 6.68 1.11
N SER A 27 4.91 5.57 0.46
CA SER A 27 4.31 4.26 0.68
C SER A 27 5.30 3.37 1.42
N ASP A 28 4.91 3.01 2.65
CA ASP A 28 5.33 1.88 3.50
C ASP A 28 6.36 0.91 2.87
N PRO A 29 7.49 0.59 3.54
CA PRO A 29 8.44 -0.40 3.04
C PRO A 29 7.90 -1.81 3.34
N GLU A 30 7.03 -2.33 2.48
CA GLU A 30 6.77 -3.77 2.37
C GLU A 30 6.85 -4.15 0.89
N GLU A 31 7.99 -4.75 0.52
CA GLU A 31 8.26 -5.61 -0.64
C GLU A 31 7.10 -5.84 -1.61
N ASP A 32 7.13 -5.17 -2.77
CA ASP A 32 6.43 -5.62 -3.97
C ASP A 32 7.18 -6.83 -4.54
N GLU A 33 6.79 -8.04 -4.11
CA GLU A 33 7.03 -9.24 -4.89
C GLU A 33 6.19 -9.13 -6.18
N ASP A 34 6.84 -9.25 -7.34
CA ASP A 34 6.22 -9.35 -8.66
C ASP A 34 5.22 -10.52 -8.73
N GLU A 35 3.98 -10.32 -8.28
CA GLU A 35 2.88 -11.23 -8.54
C GLU A 35 1.77 -10.45 -9.24
N LEU A 36 1.56 -10.78 -10.52
CA LEU A 36 0.40 -10.34 -11.29
C LEU A 36 -0.87 -10.75 -10.55
N GLU A 37 -1.40 -9.87 -9.69
CA GLU A 37 -2.68 -10.07 -9.00
C GLU A 37 -3.80 -10.05 -10.03
N VAL A 38 -4.13 -11.24 -10.55
CA VAL A 38 -5.43 -11.51 -11.15
C VAL A 38 -6.48 -11.09 -10.12
N SER A 39 -7.41 -10.21 -10.51
CA SER A 39 -8.40 -9.60 -9.62
C SER A 39 -9.46 -10.60 -9.14
N ASP A 40 -9.04 -11.63 -8.42
CA ASP A 40 -9.94 -12.45 -7.64
C ASP A 40 -10.27 -11.68 -6.35
N TYR A 41 -11.55 -11.61 -6.00
CA TYR A 41 -12.02 -11.01 -4.74
C TYR A 41 -11.33 -11.62 -3.49
N SER A 42 -10.68 -12.77 -3.66
CA SER A 42 -9.87 -13.50 -2.69
C SER A 42 -8.45 -12.91 -2.53
N GLY A 43 -8.35 -11.65 -2.16
CA GLY A 43 -7.03 -11.00 -2.00
C GLY A 43 -7.06 -9.61 -1.41
N ARG A 44 -8.18 -8.90 -1.53
CA ARG A 44 -8.28 -7.53 -1.05
C ARG A 44 -8.10 -7.46 0.47
N ASN A 45 -7.07 -6.73 0.88
CA ASN A 45 -6.84 -6.42 2.28
C ASN A 45 -7.50 -5.09 2.63
N VAL A 46 -8.37 -5.09 3.64
CA VAL A 46 -9.09 -3.90 4.13
C VAL A 46 -8.81 -3.70 5.61
N THR A 47 -8.61 -2.44 6.01
CA THR A 47 -8.48 -2.09 7.42
C THR A 47 -9.85 -1.91 8.05
N LEU A 48 -10.21 -2.81 8.98
CA LEU A 48 -11.49 -2.80 9.68
C LEU A 48 -11.28 -2.94 11.20
N SER A 49 -12.26 -2.51 11.98
CA SER A 49 -12.25 -2.73 13.43
C SER A 49 -12.57 -4.20 13.73
N CYS A 50 -11.60 -4.94 14.26
CA CYS A 50 -11.84 -6.33 14.64
C CYS A 50 -12.53 -6.40 16.01
N GLN A 51 -13.71 -7.02 16.09
CA GLN A 51 -14.45 -7.20 17.35
C GLN A 51 -13.66 -7.99 18.41
N THR A 52 -12.83 -8.94 17.98
CA THR A 52 -12.00 -9.75 18.89
C THR A 52 -10.72 -9.02 19.30
N CYS A 53 -10.02 -8.36 18.38
CA CYS A 53 -8.79 -7.64 18.71
C CYS A 53 -9.04 -6.25 19.33
N ARG A 54 -10.28 -5.74 19.26
CA ARG A 54 -10.69 -4.40 19.72
C ARG A 54 -9.80 -3.26 19.19
N LYS A 55 -9.23 -3.45 18.00
CA LYS A 55 -8.32 -2.52 17.32
C LYS A 55 -8.55 -2.59 15.81
N LEU A 56 -8.16 -1.53 15.12
CA LEU A 56 -8.06 -1.52 13.66
C LEU A 56 -6.97 -2.50 13.23
N LYS A 57 -7.34 -3.46 12.37
CA LYS A 57 -6.45 -4.50 11.86
C LYS A 57 -6.71 -4.75 10.39
N ARG A 58 -5.71 -5.26 9.67
CA ARG A 58 -5.86 -5.75 8.29
C ARG A 58 -6.76 -7.00 8.33
N HIS A 59 -7.75 -7.02 7.45
CA HIS A 59 -8.62 -8.16 7.20
C HIS A 59 -8.53 -8.53 5.73
N ARG A 60 -8.46 -9.82 5.44
CA ARG A 60 -8.48 -10.35 4.08
C ARG A 60 -9.92 -10.59 3.65
N GLU A 61 -10.29 -10.12 2.48
CA GLU A 61 -11.56 -10.45 1.85
C GLU A 61 -11.52 -11.92 1.40
N VAL A 62 -12.40 -12.73 1.98
CA VAL A 62 -12.53 -14.17 1.66
C VAL A 62 -13.62 -14.39 0.62
N GLN A 63 -14.69 -13.60 0.72
CA GLN A 63 -15.77 -13.51 -0.24
C GLN A 63 -16.29 -12.07 -0.25
N PRO A 64 -17.10 -11.66 -1.25
CA PRO A 64 -17.67 -10.31 -1.28
C PRO A 64 -18.39 -9.98 0.04
N ASN A 65 -17.95 -8.91 0.70
CA ASN A 65 -18.45 -8.46 2.01
C ASN A 65 -18.23 -9.44 3.19
N LEU A 66 -17.37 -10.46 3.04
CA LEU A 66 -16.94 -11.37 4.11
C LEU A 66 -15.43 -11.24 4.33
N TYR A 67 -15.05 -10.71 5.48
CA TYR A 67 -13.67 -10.36 5.81
C TYR A 67 -13.13 -11.24 6.94
N GLN A 68 -11.87 -11.65 6.86
CA GLN A 68 -11.20 -12.42 7.91
C GLN A 68 -10.03 -11.63 8.50
N CYS A 69 -10.01 -11.44 9.82
CA CYS A 69 -8.92 -10.75 10.49
C CYS A 69 -7.61 -11.54 10.34
N SER A 70 -6.53 -10.90 9.87
CA SER A 70 -5.23 -11.56 9.70
C SER A 70 -4.60 -12.01 11.03
N LYS A 71 -4.94 -11.34 12.14
CA LYS A 71 -4.38 -11.65 13.47
C LYS A 71 -5.13 -12.76 14.20
N CYS A 72 -6.44 -12.63 14.36
CA CYS A 72 -7.25 -13.54 15.17
C CYS A 72 -8.09 -14.53 14.34
N LYS A 73 -8.02 -14.45 13.01
CA LYS A 73 -8.72 -15.32 12.05
C LYS A 73 -10.25 -15.32 12.17
N ARG A 74 -10.82 -14.44 13.00
CA ARG A 74 -12.26 -14.24 13.14
C ARG A 74 -12.82 -13.65 11.85
N GLN A 75 -13.93 -14.20 11.38
CA GLN A 75 -14.66 -13.67 10.24
C GLN A 75 -15.61 -12.55 10.70
N VAL A 76 -15.71 -11.52 9.88
CA VAL A 76 -16.58 -10.37 9.99
C VAL A 76 -17.42 -10.35 8.72
N ASP A 77 -18.70 -10.64 8.86
CA ASP A 77 -19.65 -10.64 7.76
C ASP A 77 -20.37 -9.29 7.73
N LEU A 78 -20.21 -8.54 6.63
CA LEU A 78 -20.88 -7.26 6.37
C LEU A 78 -22.10 -7.43 5.45
N ARG A 79 -22.47 -8.67 5.09
CA ARG A 79 -23.66 -8.95 4.26
C ARG A 79 -24.97 -8.76 5.02
N ILE A 80 -24.93 -8.88 6.34
CA ILE A 80 -26.07 -8.76 7.24
C ILE A 80 -26.04 -7.36 7.82
N SER A 81 -26.42 -6.36 7.03
CA SER A 81 -26.68 -4.99 7.49
C SER A 81 -28.18 -4.72 7.52
#